data_AF-A0AAV9M8U7-F1
#
_entry.id   AF-A0AAV9M8U7-F1
#
_cell.length_a   1.000
_cell.length_b   1.000
_cell.length_c   1.000
_cell.angle_alpha   90.00
_cell.angle_beta   90.00
_cell.angle_gamma   90.00
#
_symmetry.space_group_name_H-M   'P 1'
#
loop_
_entity.id
_entity.type
_entity.pdbx_description
1 polymer ?
#
loop_
_entity_poly.entity_id
_entity_poly.type
_entity_poly.pdbx_seq_one_letter_code
_entity_poly.pdbx_strand_id
1 'polypeptide(L)'
;MSESFCDSISNSMIMTCFCGELARCFTSRTPLNLGRRFYRCSKPMLHFSLNMENCEFWRWEDSSLENSSIEVNLLKSKLEVATLKMENLGESKIGEFRSLNYFEVNKSRNLEAKVSKLKMLCILSFTVFVVFVVAIFK
;
A
#
# COMPACT_ATOMS: atom_id res chain seq x y z
N MET A 1 9.28 -29.43 -34.66
CA MET A 1 9.42 -29.10 -33.23
C MET A 1 9.22 -30.37 -32.42
N SER A 2 9.81 -30.49 -31.24
CA SER A 2 9.50 -31.57 -30.29
C SER A 2 9.03 -30.96 -28.99
N GLU A 3 8.06 -31.62 -28.36
CA GLU A 3 7.69 -31.32 -26.97
C GLU A 3 8.92 -31.56 -26.09
N SER A 4 9.21 -30.61 -25.21
CA SER A 4 10.36 -30.65 -24.32
C SER A 4 9.88 -30.43 -22.89
N PHE A 5 10.43 -31.21 -21.96
CA PHE A 5 10.25 -30.95 -20.54
C PHE A 5 11.03 -29.68 -20.18
N CYS A 6 10.35 -28.68 -19.65
CA CYS A 6 10.96 -27.46 -19.17
C CYS A 6 10.92 -27.54 -17.64
N ASP A 7 12.09 -27.67 -17.01
CA ASP A 7 12.23 -27.93 -15.58
C ASP A 7 11.45 -26.88 -14.78
N SER A 8 10.35 -27.32 -14.18
CA SER A 8 9.35 -26.47 -13.56
C SER A 8 9.69 -26.06 -12.12
N ILE A 9 10.95 -26.11 -11.70
CA ILE A 9 11.32 -25.93 -10.27
C ILE A 9 12.29 -24.77 -10.01
N SER A 10 12.48 -23.86 -10.96
CA SER A 10 13.00 -22.53 -10.63
C SER A 10 12.33 -21.44 -11.45
N ASN A 11 11.22 -20.90 -10.93
CA ASN A 11 10.60 -19.64 -11.33
C ASN A 11 10.01 -19.51 -12.75
N SER A 12 9.74 -20.60 -13.48
CA SER A 12 8.91 -20.49 -14.69
C SER A 12 7.45 -20.40 -14.29
N MET A 13 6.88 -19.20 -14.38
CA MET A 13 5.44 -18.94 -14.25
C MET A 13 4.65 -20.02 -14.97
N ILE A 14 3.70 -20.66 -14.28
CA ILE A 14 2.75 -21.57 -14.91
C ILE A 14 2.03 -20.79 -16.01
N MET A 15 2.41 -20.99 -17.26
CA MET A 15 1.89 -20.23 -18.40
C MET A 15 0.59 -20.86 -18.89
N THR A 16 -0.51 -20.12 -18.78
CA THR A 16 -1.81 -20.49 -19.32
C THR A 16 -2.04 -19.84 -20.69
N CYS A 17 -2.61 -20.59 -21.63
CA CYS A 17 -3.03 -20.04 -22.92
C CYS A 17 -4.33 -19.23 -22.78
N PHE A 18 -4.77 -18.58 -23.86
CA PHE A 18 -6.03 -17.80 -23.87
C PHE A 18 -7.28 -18.67 -23.65
N CYS A 19 -7.19 -19.98 -23.83
CA CYS A 19 -8.27 -20.92 -23.54
C CYS A 19 -8.28 -21.41 -22.08
N GLY A 20 -7.41 -20.88 -21.21
CA GLY A 20 -7.31 -21.26 -19.80
C GLY A 20 -6.56 -22.56 -19.53
N GLU A 21 -6.04 -23.24 -20.57
CA GLU A 21 -5.26 -24.48 -20.43
C GLU A 21 -3.77 -24.19 -20.24
N LEU A 22 -3.04 -25.15 -19.68
CA LEU A 22 -1.59 -25.08 -19.59
C LEU A 22 -0.95 -25.10 -20.99
N ALA A 23 -0.12 -24.09 -21.27
CA ALA A 23 0.69 -24.05 -22.47
C ALA A 23 1.85 -25.04 -22.34
N ARG A 24 2.17 -25.72 -23.45
CA ARG A 24 3.27 -26.68 -23.50
C ARG A 24 4.53 -26.03 -24.06
N CYS A 25 5.67 -26.50 -23.55
CA CYS A 25 6.99 -26.03 -23.93
C CYS A 25 7.53 -26.87 -25.10
N PHE A 26 8.06 -26.21 -26.11
CA PHE A 26 8.59 -26.83 -27.32
C PHE A 26 9.98 -26.29 -27.62
N THR A 27 10.82 -27.16 -28.18
CA THR A 27 12.14 -26.77 -28.70
C THR A 27 12.07 -26.58 -30.22
N SER A 28 12.52 -25.41 -30.67
CA SER A 28 12.61 -25.06 -32.09
C SER A 28 13.74 -25.84 -32.77
N ARG A 29 13.43 -26.29 -33.99
CA ARG A 29 14.37 -27.00 -34.88
C ARG A 29 14.65 -26.20 -36.16
N THR A 30 14.19 -24.96 -36.24
CA THR A 30 14.45 -24.11 -37.40
C THR A 30 15.91 -23.66 -37.37
N PRO A 31 16.61 -23.56 -38.52
CA PRO A 31 18.02 -23.18 -38.55
C PRO A 31 18.31 -21.85 -37.83
N LEU A 32 17.40 -20.88 -37.94
CA LEU A 32 17.55 -19.57 -37.29
C LEU A 32 17.33 -19.58 -35.78
N ASN A 33 16.55 -20.53 -35.25
CA ASN A 33 16.19 -20.58 -33.83
C ASN A 33 16.46 -21.98 -33.26
N LEU A 34 17.54 -22.62 -33.69
CA LEU A 34 17.83 -24.00 -33.32
C LEU A 34 18.08 -24.10 -31.81
N GLY A 35 17.33 -24.97 -31.13
CA GLY A 35 17.46 -25.16 -29.67
C GLY A 35 16.70 -24.14 -28.82
N ARG A 36 16.16 -23.06 -29.40
CA ARG A 36 15.39 -22.05 -28.65
C ARG A 36 14.02 -22.60 -28.22
N ARG A 37 13.57 -22.28 -27.01
CA ARG A 37 12.32 -22.81 -26.42
C ARG A 37 11.18 -21.82 -26.45
N PHE A 38 9.97 -22.29 -26.76
CA PHE A 38 8.75 -21.49 -26.79
C PHE A 38 7.56 -22.24 -26.19
N TYR A 39 6.57 -21.51 -25.71
CA TYR A 39 5.30 -22.01 -25.23
C TYR A 39 4.23 -21.91 -26.32
N ARG A 40 3.41 -22.96 -26.49
CA ARG A 40 2.24 -22.96 -27.39
C ARG A 40 1.06 -23.70 -26.75
N CYS A 41 -0.16 -23.36 -27.16
CA CYS A 41 -1.35 -24.12 -26.77
C CYS A 41 -1.23 -25.61 -27.16
N SER A 42 -1.64 -26.49 -26.25
CA SER A 42 -1.62 -27.95 -26.41
C SER A 42 -2.79 -28.50 -27.22
N LYS A 43 -3.85 -27.70 -27.41
CA LYS A 43 -5.03 -28.13 -28.17
C LYS A 43 -4.70 -28.17 -29.68
N PRO A 44 -5.04 -29.27 -30.37
CA PRO A 44 -4.86 -29.34 -31.82
C PRO A 44 -5.74 -28.31 -32.52
N MET A 45 -5.25 -27.72 -33.62
CA MET A 45 -5.96 -26.70 -34.43
C MET A 45 -7.30 -27.17 -35.03
N LEU A 46 -7.70 -28.43 -34.81
CA LEU A 46 -8.96 -29.00 -35.31
C LEU A 46 -10.05 -29.08 -34.23
N HIS A 47 -9.74 -28.75 -32.97
CA HIS A 47 -10.73 -28.80 -31.90
C HIS A 47 -11.41 -27.42 -31.74
N PHE A 48 -12.51 -27.22 -32.47
CA PHE A 48 -13.46 -26.14 -32.25
C PHE A 48 -14.01 -26.28 -30.81
N SER A 49 -13.38 -25.62 -29.85
CA SER A 49 -13.86 -25.59 -28.47
C SER A 49 -14.89 -24.48 -28.36
N LEU A 50 -16.13 -24.76 -28.82
CA LEU A 50 -17.45 -24.17 -28.52
C LEU A 50 -17.63 -22.68 -28.15
N ASN A 51 -16.58 -21.84 -28.17
CA ASN A 51 -16.62 -20.40 -27.89
C ASN A 51 -15.29 -19.65 -28.19
N MET A 52 -14.25 -20.29 -28.72
CA MET A 52 -13.05 -19.60 -29.21
C MET A 52 -12.51 -20.29 -30.46
N GLU A 53 -12.35 -19.52 -31.53
CA GLU A 53 -11.54 -19.89 -32.69
C GLU A 53 -10.14 -20.32 -32.23
N ASN A 54 -9.51 -21.23 -32.98
CA ASN A 54 -8.23 -21.89 -32.67
C ASN A 54 -7.28 -21.07 -31.79
N CYS A 55 -6.85 -21.61 -30.64
CA CYS A 55 -5.96 -20.90 -29.72
C CYS A 55 -4.58 -20.67 -30.35
N GLU A 56 -4.31 -19.45 -30.81
CA GLU A 56 -3.04 -19.07 -31.43
C GLU A 56 -1.97 -18.63 -30.42
N PHE A 57 -2.14 -18.97 -29.13
CA PHE A 57 -1.17 -18.62 -28.10
C PHE A 57 0.22 -19.19 -28.43
N TRP A 58 1.20 -18.28 -28.51
CA TRP A 58 2.61 -18.58 -28.74
C TRP A 58 3.52 -17.52 -28.09
N ARG A 59 4.59 -17.93 -27.40
CA ARG A 59 5.55 -17.00 -26.77
C ARG A 59 6.93 -17.65 -26.59
N TRP A 60 8.01 -16.90 -26.82
CA TRP A 60 9.37 -17.36 -26.47
C TRP A 60 9.60 -17.39 -24.95
N GLU A 61 10.35 -18.37 -24.46
CA GLU A 61 10.69 -18.47 -23.03
C GLU A 61 11.54 -17.32 -22.51
N ASP A 62 12.47 -16.81 -23.34
CA ASP A 62 13.40 -15.73 -22.96
C ASP A 62 12.74 -14.33 -22.92
N SER A 63 11.53 -14.19 -23.46
CA SER A 63 10.81 -12.91 -23.54
C SER A 63 10.46 -12.29 -22.18
N SER A 64 10.44 -13.06 -21.08
CA SER A 64 10.08 -12.56 -19.75
C SER A 64 11.24 -11.92 -18.97
N LEU A 65 12.50 -12.18 -19.35
CA LEU A 65 13.65 -11.71 -18.57
C LEU A 65 13.92 -10.20 -18.74
N GLU A 66 13.72 -9.65 -19.93
CA GLU A 66 14.05 -8.24 -20.22
C GLU A 66 13.00 -7.26 -19.67
N ASN A 67 11.72 -7.60 -19.75
CA ASN A 67 10.63 -6.73 -19.29
C ASN A 67 10.57 -6.65 -17.75
N SER A 68 10.95 -7.73 -17.06
CA SER A 68 10.89 -7.80 -15.59
C SER A 68 11.84 -6.78 -14.93
N SER A 69 13.03 -6.56 -15.47
CA SER A 69 14.01 -5.63 -14.88
C SER A 69 13.54 -4.16 -14.93
N ILE A 70 12.97 -3.74 -16.07
CA ILE A 70 12.47 -2.37 -16.25
C ILE A 70 11.27 -2.13 -15.32
N GLU A 71 10.35 -3.10 -15.24
CA GLU A 71 9.16 -3.00 -14.40
C GLU A 71 9.52 -2.97 -12.91
N VAL A 72 10.47 -3.81 -12.46
CA VAL A 72 10.98 -3.80 -11.08
C VAL A 72 11.62 -2.46 -10.73
N ASN A 73 12.43 -1.87 -11.62
CA ASN A 73 13.06 -0.58 -11.38
C ASN A 73 12.03 0.57 -11.31
N LEU A 74 10.98 0.52 -12.15
CA LEU A 74 9.89 1.48 -12.11
C LEU A 74 9.03 1.36 -10.84
N LEU A 75 8.76 0.12 -10.41
CA LEU A 75 8.04 -0.12 -9.17
C LEU A 75 8.85 0.34 -7.95
N LYS A 76 10.16 0.10 -7.96
CA LYS A 76 11.07 0.56 -6.92
C LYS A 76 11.09 2.08 -6.81
N SER A 77 11.22 2.80 -7.92
CA SER A 77 11.22 4.27 -7.89
C SER A 77 9.88 4.85 -7.41
N LYS A 78 8.75 4.27 -7.82
CA LYS A 78 7.43 4.66 -7.32
C LYS A 78 7.28 4.43 -5.81
N LEU A 79 7.83 3.34 -5.29
CA LEU A 79 7.81 3.03 -3.86
C LEU A 79 8.66 4.02 -3.06
N GLU A 80 9.85 4.38 -3.54
CA GLU A 80 10.72 5.39 -2.92
C GLU A 80 10.04 6.78 -2.87
N VAL A 81 9.36 7.18 -3.95
CA VAL A 81 8.61 8.44 -3.97
C VAL A 81 7.42 8.42 -3.00
N ALA A 82 6.70 7.29 -2.94
CA ALA A 82 5.56 7.14 -2.03
C ALA A 82 5.99 7.19 -0.56
N THR A 83 7.09 6.53 -0.21
CA THR A 83 7.64 6.51 1.15
C THR A 83 8.09 7.90 1.58
N LEU A 84 8.86 8.63 0.76
CA LEU A 84 9.24 10.01 1.03
C LEU A 84 8.04 10.94 1.22
N LYS A 85 6.98 10.77 0.40
CA LYS A 85 5.76 11.58 0.54
C LYS A 85 5.04 11.30 1.86
N MET A 86 5.02 10.05 2.32
CA MET A 86 4.42 9.67 3.60
C MET A 86 5.21 10.22 4.79
N GLU A 87 6.54 10.17 4.74
CA GLU A 87 7.41 10.74 5.77
C GLU A 87 7.20 12.26 5.90
N ASN A 88 7.28 12.99 4.79
CA ASN A 88 7.05 14.43 4.76
C ASN A 88 5.65 14.83 5.26
N LEU A 89 4.61 14.07 4.87
CA LEU A 89 3.24 14.32 5.33
C LEU A 89 3.09 14.03 6.83
N GLY A 90 3.77 12.99 7.32
CA GLY A 90 3.83 12.64 8.74
C GLY A 90 4.45 13.76 9.56
N GLU A 91 5.63 14.23 9.17
CA GLU A 91 6.32 15.33 9.86
C GLU A 91 5.49 16.62 9.89
N SER A 92 4.89 17.00 8.76
CA SER A 92 4.05 18.20 8.67
C SER A 92 2.82 18.12 9.61
N LYS A 93 2.07 17.01 9.56
CA LYS A 93 0.90 16.83 10.42
C LYS A 93 1.25 16.74 11.90
N ILE A 94 2.36 16.09 12.26
CA ILE A 94 2.85 16.01 13.64
C ILE A 94 3.20 17.41 14.16
N GLY A 95 3.85 18.24 13.33
CA GLY A 95 4.17 19.63 13.65
C GLY A 95 2.93 20.47 13.92
N GLU A 96 1.92 20.37 13.05
CA GLU A 96 0.64 21.06 13.20
C GLU A 96 -0.12 20.61 14.45
N PHE A 97 -0.22 19.31 14.69
CA PHE A 97 -0.90 18.79 15.88
C PHE A 97 -0.19 19.20 17.18
N ARG A 98 1.15 19.25 17.18
CA ARG A 98 1.93 19.70 18.34
C ARG A 98 1.68 21.18 18.66
N SER A 99 1.59 22.04 17.65
CA SER A 99 1.34 23.48 17.86
C SER A 99 -0.08 23.74 18.37
N LEU A 100 -1.08 23.03 17.83
CA LEU A 100 -2.46 23.09 18.31
C LEU A 100 -2.58 22.62 19.76
N ASN A 101 -1.97 21.47 20.08
CA ASN A 101 -1.98 20.94 21.44
C ASN A 101 -1.28 21.90 22.42
N TYR A 102 -0.13 22.47 22.05
CA TYR A 102 0.54 23.48 22.87
C TYR A 102 -0.36 24.70 23.15
N PHE A 103 -1.04 25.22 22.13
CA PHE A 103 -1.97 26.34 22.28
C PHE A 103 -3.16 26.00 23.18
N GLU A 104 -3.78 24.84 22.97
CA GLU A 104 -4.93 24.38 23.74
C GLU A 104 -4.59 24.16 25.22
N VAL A 105 -3.45 23.50 25.51
CA VAL A 105 -2.94 23.30 26.87
C VAL A 105 -2.68 24.64 27.54
N ASN A 106 -2.04 25.60 26.86
CA ASN A 106 -1.75 26.90 27.45
C ASN A 106 -3.03 27.71 27.73
N LYS A 107 -4.02 27.64 26.84
CA LYS A 107 -5.33 28.25 27.05
C LYS A 107 -6.06 27.63 28.24
N SER A 108 -6.04 26.30 28.34
CA SER A 108 -6.64 25.56 29.47
C SER A 108 -6.02 25.98 30.81
N ARG A 109 -4.68 26.02 30.88
CA ARG A 109 -3.95 26.48 32.07
C ARG A 109 -4.29 27.93 32.45
N ASN A 110 -4.44 28.81 31.47
CA ASN A 110 -4.83 30.21 31.71
C ASN A 110 -6.24 30.31 32.31
N LEU A 111 -7.19 29.55 31.76
CA LEU A 111 -8.56 29.48 32.26
C LEU A 111 -8.59 28.90 33.67
N GLU A 112 -7.86 27.81 33.91
CA GLU A 112 -7.77 27.18 35.23
C GLU A 112 -7.23 28.17 36.28
N ALA A 113 -6.17 28.93 35.95
CA ALA A 113 -5.64 29.95 36.84
C ALA A 113 -6.66 31.07 37.14
N LYS A 114 -7.43 31.50 36.15
CA LYS A 114 -8.51 32.51 36.34
C LYS A 114 -9.64 31.96 37.20
N VAL A 115 -10.08 30.73 36.95
CA VAL A 115 -11.12 30.05 37.75
C VAL A 115 -10.64 29.87 39.18
N SER A 116 -9.39 29.47 39.41
CA SER A 116 -8.82 29.34 40.75
C SER A 116 -8.79 30.68 41.48
N LYS A 117 -8.40 31.77 40.81
CA LYS A 117 -8.44 33.12 41.38
C LYS A 117 -9.87 33.54 41.76
N LEU A 118 -10.84 33.30 40.87
CA LEU A 118 -12.24 33.63 41.14
C LEU A 118 -12.80 32.82 42.31
N LYS A 119 -12.51 31.51 42.38
CA LYS A 119 -12.91 30.64 43.51
C LYS A 119 -12.36 31.17 44.84
N MET A 120 -11.10 31.57 44.88
CA MET A 120 -10.49 32.15 46.09
C MET A 120 -11.21 33.42 46.56
N LEU A 121 -11.57 34.32 45.63
CA LEU A 121 -12.32 35.54 45.95
C LEU A 121 -13.73 35.24 46.47
N CYS A 122 -14.44 34.28 45.86
CA CYS A 122 -15.77 33.86 46.31
C CYS A 122 -15.74 33.27 47.73
N ILE A 123 -14.77 32.40 48.03
CA ILE A 123 -14.61 31.81 49.37
C ILE A 123 -14.32 32.91 50.40
N LEU A 124 -13.39 33.82 50.10
CA LEU A 124 -13.05 34.92 50.99
C LEU A 124 -14.28 35.81 51.28
N SER A 125 -15.03 36.19 50.24
CA SER A 125 -16.27 36.95 50.38
C SER A 125 -17.31 36.22 51.25
N PHE A 126 -17.52 34.92 51.01
CA PHE A 126 -18.46 34.11 51.79
C PHE A 126 -18.08 34.04 53.26
N THR A 127 -16.79 33.84 53.58
CA THR A 127 -16.32 33.81 54.97
C THR A 127 -16.57 35.13 55.70
N VAL A 128 -16.31 36.28 55.07
CA VAL A 128 -16.57 37.61 55.64
C VAL A 128 -18.07 37.82 55.87
N PHE A 129 -18.91 37.42 54.91
CA PHE A 129 -20.36 37.54 55.02
C PHE A 129 -20.92 36.73 56.20
N VAL A 130 -20.49 35.48 56.37
CA VAL A 130 -20.92 34.64 57.50
C VAL A 130 -20.53 35.25 58.84
N VAL A 131 -19.30 35.75 58.98
CA VAL A 131 -18.85 36.42 60.21
C VAL A 131 -19.70 37.66 60.51
N PHE A 132 -20.01 38.46 59.49
CA PHE A 132 -20.85 39.66 59.64
C PHE A 132 -22.27 39.32 60.09
N VAL A 133 -22.90 38.32 59.49
CA VAL A 133 -24.24 37.85 59.88
C VAL A 133 -24.25 37.37 61.33
N VAL A 134 -23.28 36.54 61.73
CA VAL A 134 -23.18 36.06 63.12
C VAL A 134 -23.00 37.22 64.11
N ALA A 135 -22.24 38.26 63.76
CA ALA A 135 -22.06 39.42 64.62
C ALA A 135 -23.33 40.27 64.79
N ILE A 136 -24.22 40.32 63.79
CA ILE A 136 -25.48 41.07 63.87
C ILE A 136 -26.53 40.34 64.71
N PHE A 137 -26.62 39.02 64.57
CA PHE A 137 -27.65 38.20 65.21
C PHE A 137 -27.22 37.64 66.57
N LYS A 138 -26.09 38.10 67.12
CA LYS A 138 -25.59 37.72 68.44
C LYS A 138 -25.80 38.86 69.43
#